data_AF-A0A151UI53-F1
#
_entry.id   AF-A0A151UI53-F1
#
_cell.length_a   1.000
_cell.length_b   1.000
_cell.length_c   1.000
_cell.angle_alpha   90.00
_cell.angle_beta   90.00
_cell.angle_gamma   90.00
#
_symmetry.space_group_name_H-M   'P 1'
#
loop_
_entity.id
_entity.type
_entity.pdbx_description
1 polymer ?
#
loop_
_entity_poly.entity_id
_entity_poly.type
_entity_poly.pdbx_seq_one_letter_code
_entity_poly.pdbx_strand_id
1 'polypeptide(L)'
;IYPGCSMFTRLSATLKLFSLKARNGWIDKSFTELLELLKEMLPEDNKLPNHNYEAKNILCPMGLEHKKIHACPNDCVLYTNDFATLKVCSTCGLPRFKKKTDGSSGEEEIEGPPTKVLWYFPIYLGLKNCLQKTSHGIKMVENVTIFFDIQLILRNGRGLMKHFQNFVQSQET
;
A
#
# COMPACT_ATOMS: atom_id res chain seq x y z
N ILE A 1 8.30 -23.61 4.79
CA ILE A 1 9.53 -22.83 4.47
C ILE A 1 10.63 -23.75 3.94
N TYR A 2 10.89 -24.86 4.63
CA TYR A 2 11.67 -26.03 4.22
C TYR A 2 10.79 -27.28 4.43
N PRO A 3 11.15 -28.47 3.93
CA PRO A 3 10.38 -29.71 4.14
C PRO A 3 10.16 -29.99 5.64
N GLY A 4 8.91 -30.33 6.03
CA GLY A 4 8.57 -30.57 7.44
C GLY A 4 8.20 -29.33 8.26
N CYS A 5 8.33 -28.12 7.71
CA CYS A 5 7.89 -26.89 8.39
C CYS A 5 6.36 -26.73 8.34
N SER A 6 5.65 -27.10 9.42
CA SER A 6 4.20 -26.97 9.55
C SER A 6 3.73 -25.58 10.03
N MET A 7 4.61 -24.84 10.72
CA MET A 7 4.27 -23.55 11.34
C MET A 7 4.21 -22.39 10.35
N PHE A 8 4.96 -22.46 9.25
CA PHE A 8 5.08 -21.36 8.29
C PHE A 8 5.06 -21.82 6.83
N THR A 9 4.18 -21.20 6.04
CA THR A 9 4.22 -21.24 4.58
C THR A 9 5.15 -20.15 4.07
N ARG A 10 5.62 -20.27 2.81
CA ARG A 10 6.45 -19.24 2.16
C ARG A 10 5.80 -17.86 2.20
N LEU A 11 4.50 -17.80 1.92
CA LEU A 11 3.72 -16.57 1.97
C LEU A 11 3.60 -16.02 3.40
N SER A 12 3.26 -16.86 4.38
CA SER A 12 3.02 -16.39 5.76
C SER A 12 4.29 -15.91 6.46
N ALA A 13 5.45 -16.55 6.20
CA ALA A 13 6.73 -16.05 6.70
C ALA A 13 7.11 -14.72 6.07
N THR A 14 6.98 -14.60 4.74
CA THR A 14 7.29 -13.36 4.01
C THR A 14 6.43 -12.20 4.52
N LEU A 15 5.14 -12.43 4.73
CA LEU A 15 4.21 -11.44 5.27
C LEU A 15 4.61 -10.98 6.68
N LYS A 16 4.95 -11.91 7.58
CA LYS A 16 5.38 -11.58 8.94
C LYS A 16 6.69 -10.80 8.98
N LEU A 17 7.65 -11.15 8.13
CA LEU A 17 8.92 -10.41 8.00
C LEU A 17 8.68 -8.98 7.52
N PHE A 18 7.81 -8.78 6.54
CA PHE A 18 7.44 -7.44 6.09
C PHE A 18 6.66 -6.65 7.14
N SER A 19 5.76 -7.29 7.89
CA SER A 19 5.09 -6.65 9.02
C SER A 19 6.09 -6.15 10.07
N LEU A 20 7.12 -6.95 10.38
CA LEU A 20 8.21 -6.53 11.28
C LEU A 20 9.02 -5.36 10.72
N LYS A 21 9.44 -5.45 9.46
CA LYS A 21 10.15 -4.36 8.75
C LYS A 21 9.37 -3.05 8.86
N ALA A 22 8.08 -3.15 8.58
CA ALA A 22 7.14 -2.04 8.52
C ALA A 22 6.92 -1.41 9.90
N ARG A 23 6.64 -2.23 10.92
CA ARG A 23 6.44 -1.78 12.31
C ARG A 23 7.69 -1.11 12.90
N ASN A 24 8.87 -1.59 12.53
CA ASN A 24 10.14 -1.11 13.08
C ASN A 24 10.86 -0.10 12.16
N GLY A 25 10.22 0.33 11.07
CA GLY A 25 10.80 1.32 10.15
C GLY A 25 12.12 0.89 9.51
N TRP A 26 12.33 -0.41 9.31
CA TRP A 26 13.59 -0.91 8.76
C TRP A 26 13.78 -0.48 7.31
N ILE A 27 14.98 0.00 6.99
CA ILE A 27 15.36 0.37 5.63
C ILE A 27 15.49 -0.88 4.74
N ASP A 28 15.40 -0.70 3.42
CA ASP A 28 15.44 -1.82 2.46
C ASP A 28 16.78 -2.57 2.49
N LYS A 29 17.89 -1.85 2.72
CA LYS A 29 19.23 -2.42 2.83
C LYS A 29 19.33 -3.40 4.02
N SER A 30 19.08 -2.92 5.24
CA SER A 30 19.18 -3.74 6.45
C SER A 30 18.19 -4.91 6.47
N PHE A 31 17.01 -4.73 5.86
CA PHE A 31 16.07 -5.85 5.72
C PHE A 31 16.57 -6.92 4.74
N THR A 32 17.27 -6.53 3.68
CA THR A 32 17.85 -7.49 2.73
C THR A 32 18.97 -8.29 3.38
N GLU A 33 19.88 -7.62 4.09
CA GLU A 33 20.95 -8.27 4.86
C GLU A 33 20.38 -9.29 5.88
N LEU A 34 19.25 -8.97 6.53
CA LEU A 34 18.57 -9.90 7.42
C LEU A 34 18.00 -11.13 6.67
N LEU A 35 17.41 -10.92 5.49
CA LEU A 35 16.85 -12.03 4.70
C LEU A 35 17.95 -12.99 4.23
N GLU A 36 19.10 -12.46 3.83
CA GLU A 36 20.29 -13.23 3.47
C GLU A 36 20.77 -14.06 4.66
N LEU A 37 20.93 -13.44 5.84
CA LEU A 37 21.33 -14.17 7.05
C LEU A 37 20.33 -15.27 7.43
N LEU A 38 19.02 -14.99 7.36
CA LEU A 38 17.99 -16.00 7.63
C LEU A 38 18.02 -17.15 6.62
N LYS A 39 18.37 -16.86 5.36
CA LYS A 39 18.51 -17.86 4.30
C LYS A 39 19.66 -18.83 4.61
N GLU A 40 20.79 -18.30 5.09
CA GLU A 40 21.98 -19.07 5.49
C GLU A 40 21.77 -19.90 6.76
N MET A 41 20.97 -19.40 7.71
CA MET A 41 20.66 -20.12 8.95
C MET A 41 19.67 -21.29 8.76
N LEU A 42 18.95 -21.32 7.63
CA LEU A 42 17.96 -22.35 7.31
C LEU A 42 18.56 -23.45 6.42
N PRO A 43 17.91 -24.63 6.30
CA PRO A 43 18.35 -25.69 5.39
C PRO A 43 18.52 -25.19 3.96
N GLU A 44 19.46 -25.77 3.21
CA GLU A 44 19.88 -25.30 1.88
C GLU A 44 18.72 -25.23 0.87
N ASP A 45 17.71 -26.10 1.01
CA ASP A 45 16.54 -26.19 0.14
C ASP A 45 15.36 -25.26 0.55
N ASN A 46 15.60 -24.31 1.45
CA ASN A 46 14.56 -23.43 1.95
C ASN A 46 14.03 -22.47 0.87
N LYS A 47 12.74 -22.18 0.94
CA LYS A 47 12.02 -21.29 0.00
C LYS A 47 11.86 -19.86 0.52
N LEU A 48 12.63 -19.45 1.54
CA LEU A 48 12.60 -18.08 2.05
C LEU A 48 13.13 -17.12 0.96
N PRO A 49 12.53 -15.94 0.74
CA PRO A 49 13.13 -14.96 -0.17
C PRO A 49 14.48 -14.48 0.35
N ASN A 50 15.45 -14.30 -0.55
CA ASN A 50 16.79 -13.80 -0.19
C ASN A 50 16.90 -12.28 -0.23
N HIS A 51 16.03 -11.60 -0.98
CA HIS A 51 16.06 -10.14 -1.07
C HIS A 51 14.67 -9.53 -1.07
N ASN A 52 14.62 -8.24 -0.73
CA ASN A 52 13.38 -7.48 -0.59
C ASN A 52 12.51 -7.52 -1.86
N TYR A 53 13.11 -7.49 -3.05
CA TYR A 53 12.37 -7.58 -4.33
C TYR A 53 11.64 -8.93 -4.53
N GLU A 54 12.24 -10.08 -4.21
CA GLU A 54 11.60 -11.41 -4.34
C GLU A 54 10.50 -11.53 -3.30
N ALA A 55 10.78 -11.06 -2.09
CA ALA A 55 9.83 -10.99 -1.00
C ALA A 55 8.60 -10.12 -1.40
N LYS A 56 8.81 -8.99 -2.09
CA LYS A 56 7.74 -8.16 -2.68
C LYS A 56 6.95 -8.93 -3.75
N ASN A 57 7.62 -9.67 -4.63
CA ASN A 57 6.95 -10.45 -5.68
C ASN A 57 6.09 -11.60 -5.13
N ILE A 58 6.48 -12.22 -4.01
CA ILE A 58 5.68 -13.24 -3.32
C ILE A 58 4.39 -12.63 -2.75
N LEU A 59 4.47 -11.42 -2.20
CA LEU A 59 3.32 -10.72 -1.63
C LEU A 59 2.43 -10.05 -2.69
N CYS A 60 3.04 -9.62 -3.78
CA CYS A 60 2.42 -8.88 -4.86
C CYS A 60 2.88 -9.48 -6.20
N PRO A 61 2.29 -10.60 -6.63
CA PRO A 61 2.55 -11.11 -7.97
C PRO A 61 2.18 -10.01 -8.98
N MET A 62 3.08 -9.74 -9.94
CA MET A 62 2.86 -8.77 -11.01
C MET A 62 1.51 -9.05 -11.68
N GLY A 63 0.52 -8.17 -11.47
CA GLY A 63 -0.87 -8.40 -11.89
C GLY A 63 -1.92 -7.72 -11.02
N LEU A 64 -1.53 -7.15 -9.88
CA LEU A 64 -2.46 -6.44 -9.02
C LEU A 64 -2.59 -4.99 -9.49
N GLU A 65 -3.73 -4.68 -10.10
CA GLU A 65 -4.06 -3.34 -10.59
C GLU A 65 -4.00 -2.35 -9.42
N HIS A 66 -3.13 -1.34 -9.52
CA HIS A 66 -3.08 -0.26 -8.56
C HIS A 66 -4.07 0.83 -8.99
N LYS A 67 -4.90 1.29 -8.07
CA LYS A 67 -5.80 2.41 -8.30
C LYS A 67 -5.19 3.69 -7.74
N LYS A 68 -5.45 4.80 -8.41
CA LYS A 68 -4.99 6.14 -8.03
C LYS A 68 -6.16 6.94 -7.47
N ILE A 69 -5.92 7.68 -6.39
CA ILE A 69 -6.87 8.63 -5.80
C ILE A 69 -6.19 9.98 -5.68
N HIS A 70 -6.87 11.07 -6.05
CA HIS A 70 -6.31 12.41 -5.85
C HIS A 70 -6.47 12.81 -4.38
N ALA A 71 -5.46 13.46 -3.81
CA ALA A 71 -5.48 13.91 -2.43
C ALA A 71 -5.23 15.42 -2.35
N CYS A 72 -5.73 16.04 -1.28
CA CYS A 72 -5.35 17.40 -0.92
C CYS A 72 -3.84 17.45 -0.61
N PRO A 73 -3.11 18.50 -1.02
CA PRO A 73 -1.69 18.67 -0.66
C PRO A 73 -1.44 18.68 0.85
N ASN A 74 -2.37 19.24 1.62
CA ASN A 74 -2.33 19.31 3.08
C ASN A 74 -3.08 18.14 3.76
N ASP A 75 -3.35 17.05 3.04
CA ASP A 75 -3.96 15.83 3.58
C ASP A 75 -5.38 15.99 4.16
N CYS A 76 -6.07 17.11 3.88
CA CYS A 76 -7.39 17.40 4.45
C CYS A 76 -8.51 16.47 3.93
N VAL A 77 -8.44 16.09 2.64
CA VAL A 77 -9.47 15.30 1.97
C VAL A 77 -8.86 14.39 0.89
N LEU A 78 -9.54 13.27 0.63
CA LEU A 78 -9.40 12.49 -0.59
C LEU A 78 -10.52 12.89 -1.55
N TYR A 79 -10.19 13.16 -2.82
CA TYR A 79 -11.17 13.56 -3.82
C TYR A 79 -11.90 12.33 -4.38
N THR A 80 -12.72 11.72 -3.53
CA THR A 80 -13.57 10.54 -3.79
C THR A 80 -14.99 10.83 -3.34
N ASN A 81 -15.98 10.07 -3.85
CA ASN A 81 -17.40 10.22 -3.48
C ASN A 81 -17.86 11.69 -3.61
N ASP A 82 -18.33 12.28 -2.51
CA ASP A 82 -18.86 13.66 -2.45
C ASP A 82 -17.84 14.74 -2.83
N PHE A 83 -16.54 14.43 -2.74
CA PHE A 83 -15.46 15.35 -3.09
C PHE A 83 -14.91 15.11 -4.51
N ALA A 84 -15.46 14.16 -5.27
CA ALA A 84 -14.89 13.73 -6.56
C ALA A 84 -14.89 14.83 -7.63
N THR A 85 -15.85 15.75 -7.59
CA THR A 85 -15.98 16.86 -8.56
C THR A 85 -15.27 18.13 -8.12
N LEU A 86 -14.78 18.20 -6.87
CA LEU A 86 -14.11 19.39 -6.37
C LEU A 86 -12.75 19.59 -7.05
N LYS A 87 -12.51 20.85 -7.45
CA LYS A 87 -11.24 21.33 -8.00
C LYS A 87 -10.38 22.03 -6.95
N VAL A 88 -10.98 22.45 -5.84
CA VAL A 88 -10.34 23.14 -4.72
C VAL A 88 -10.75 22.44 -3.43
N CYS A 89 -9.80 22.27 -2.51
CA CYS A 89 -10.06 21.67 -1.20
C CYS A 89 -11.01 22.58 -0.40
N SER A 90 -12.15 22.03 0.03
CA SER A 90 -13.13 22.77 0.86
C SER A 90 -12.59 23.18 2.22
N THR A 91 -11.57 22.48 2.74
CA THR A 91 -10.99 22.75 4.07
C THR A 91 -9.87 23.79 4.05
N CYS A 92 -8.96 23.73 3.07
CA CYS A 92 -7.76 24.56 3.07
C CYS A 92 -7.62 25.47 1.84
N GLY A 93 -8.56 25.43 0.89
CA GLY A 93 -8.55 26.29 -0.29
C GLY A 93 -7.46 25.98 -1.32
N LEU A 94 -6.65 24.93 -1.12
CA LEU A 94 -5.60 24.56 -2.08
C LEU A 94 -6.18 23.86 -3.32
N PRO A 95 -5.60 24.12 -4.51
CA PRO A 95 -6.07 23.51 -5.75
C PRO A 95 -5.71 22.02 -5.82
N ARG A 96 -6.65 21.23 -6.34
CA ARG A 96 -6.48 19.81 -6.62
C ARG A 96 -5.48 19.55 -7.73
N PHE A 97 -5.43 20.42 -8.73
CA PHE A 97 -4.60 20.30 -9.92
C PHE A 97 -3.56 21.42 -9.96
N LYS A 98 -2.39 21.12 -10.53
CA LYS A 98 -1.39 22.15 -10.82
C LYS A 98 -1.87 23.00 -11.98
N LYS A 99 -1.59 24.31 -11.96
CA LYS A 99 -1.79 25.15 -13.14
C LYS A 99 -0.73 24.80 -14.19
N LYS A 100 -1.11 24.62 -15.45
CA LYS A 100 -0.14 24.65 -16.54
C LYS A 100 0.06 26.11 -16.94
N THR A 101 1.32 26.54 -16.98
CA THR A 101 1.70 27.85 -17.52
C THR A 101 2.09 27.65 -18.98
N ASP A 102 1.09 27.66 -19.84
CA ASP A 102 1.25 27.69 -21.27
C ASP A 102 1.48 29.18 -21.60
N GLY A 103 2.66 29.53 -22.12
CA GLY A 103 3.03 30.92 -22.42
C GLY A 103 2.26 31.54 -23.60
N SER A 104 1.00 31.20 -23.81
CA SER A 104 0.16 31.73 -24.87
C SER A 104 -1.13 32.28 -24.28
N SER A 105 -1.32 33.58 -24.47
CA SER A 105 -2.55 34.32 -24.20
C SER A 105 -3.71 33.70 -24.97
N GLY A 106 -4.56 32.96 -24.26
CA GLY A 106 -5.81 32.38 -24.76
C GLY A 106 -6.56 31.74 -23.61
N GLU A 107 -7.76 32.22 -23.35
CA GLU A 107 -8.61 31.88 -22.22
C GLU A 107 -9.10 30.43 -22.27
N GLU A 108 -8.35 29.51 -21.65
CA GLU A 108 -8.87 28.24 -21.12
C GLU A 108 -7.85 27.73 -20.08
N GLU A 109 -8.19 27.75 -18.78
CA GLU A 109 -7.34 27.15 -17.74
C GLU A 109 -7.27 25.63 -17.97
N ILE A 110 -6.28 25.17 -18.75
CA ILE A 110 -6.04 23.74 -18.94
C ILE A 110 -5.55 23.16 -17.60
N GLU A 111 -6.38 22.32 -16.97
CA GLU A 111 -6.02 21.66 -15.73
C GLU A 111 -4.78 20.79 -15.93
N GLY A 112 -3.76 21.04 -15.12
CA GLY A 112 -2.56 20.23 -15.07
C GLY A 112 -2.74 18.94 -14.27
N PRO A 113 -1.66 18.17 -14.06
CA PRO A 113 -1.74 16.96 -13.26
C PRO A 113 -2.15 17.26 -11.81
N PRO A 114 -2.74 16.28 -11.09
CA PRO A 114 -3.11 16.46 -9.69
C PRO A 114 -1.90 16.84 -8.83
N THR A 115 -2.12 17.70 -7.85
CA THR A 115 -1.07 18.19 -6.95
C THR A 115 -0.53 17.07 -6.06
N LYS A 116 -1.40 16.16 -5.60
CA LYS A 116 -1.02 14.96 -4.84
C LYS A 116 -1.87 13.75 -5.27
N VAL A 117 -1.21 12.61 -5.43
CA VAL A 117 -1.85 11.34 -5.82
C VAL A 117 -1.48 10.25 -4.81
N LEU A 118 -2.52 9.61 -4.28
CA LEU A 118 -2.47 8.41 -3.45
C LEU A 118 -2.58 7.17 -4.34
N TRP A 119 -1.78 6.14 -4.06
CA TRP A 119 -1.83 4.87 -4.76
C TRP A 119 -2.29 3.79 -3.79
N TYR A 120 -3.29 3.00 -4.17
CA TYR A 120 -3.76 1.89 -3.37
C TYR A 120 -4.02 0.63 -4.21
N PHE A 121 -4.02 -0.50 -3.54
CA PHE A 121 -4.27 -1.80 -4.16
C PHE A 121 -5.69 -2.27 -3.75
N PRO A 122 -6.62 -2.48 -4.70
CA PRO A 122 -7.98 -2.96 -4.44
C PRO A 122 -8.03 -4.39 -3.87
N ILE A 123 -6.90 -5.08 -3.91
CA ILE A 123 -6.70 -6.45 -3.40
C ILE A 123 -7.17 -6.59 -1.96
N TYR A 124 -7.12 -5.51 -1.18
CA TYR A 124 -7.69 -5.44 0.16
C TYR A 124 -9.14 -5.97 0.21
N LEU A 125 -10.00 -5.59 -0.74
CA LEU A 125 -11.38 -6.09 -0.82
C LEU A 125 -11.44 -7.57 -1.22
N GLY A 126 -10.65 -7.99 -2.21
CA GLY A 126 -10.71 -9.35 -2.77
C GLY A 126 -10.15 -10.42 -1.83
N LEU A 127 -9.02 -10.15 -1.17
CA LEU A 127 -8.39 -11.09 -0.23
C LEU A 127 -9.22 -11.26 1.05
N LYS A 128 -9.91 -10.22 1.52
CA LYS A 128 -10.83 -10.30 2.66
C LYS A 128 -11.90 -11.36 2.43
N ASN A 129 -12.56 -11.35 1.27
CA ASN A 129 -13.60 -12.32 0.92
C ASN A 129 -13.07 -13.75 0.72
N CYS A 130 -11.85 -13.91 0.19
CA CYS A 130 -11.23 -15.22 0.01
C CYS A 130 -10.73 -15.84 1.33
N LEU A 131 -10.25 -15.02 2.27
CA LEU A 131 -9.57 -15.49 3.48
C LEU A 131 -10.49 -15.56 4.72
N GLN A 132 -11.64 -14.89 4.73
CA GLN A 132 -12.60 -14.95 5.84
C GLN A 132 -13.21 -16.33 6.10
N LYS A 133 -13.06 -17.30 5.19
CA LYS A 133 -13.63 -18.64 5.32
C LYS A 133 -12.91 -19.54 6.35
N THR A 134 -11.80 -19.09 6.94
CA THR A 134 -11.04 -19.87 7.94
C THR A 134 -10.53 -18.98 9.08
N SER A 135 -10.48 -19.51 10.31
CA SER A 135 -9.96 -18.81 11.50
C SER A 135 -8.48 -18.39 11.36
N HIS A 136 -7.70 -19.13 10.56
CA HIS A 136 -6.33 -18.75 10.17
C HIS A 136 -6.29 -17.61 9.14
N GLY A 137 -7.28 -17.56 8.24
CA GLY A 137 -7.39 -16.51 7.23
C GLY A 137 -7.76 -15.15 7.82
N ILE A 138 -8.51 -15.09 8.93
CA ILE A 138 -8.82 -13.84 9.64
C ILE A 138 -7.53 -13.14 10.12
N LYS A 139 -6.62 -13.86 10.79
CA LYS A 139 -5.31 -13.32 11.20
C LYS A 139 -4.45 -12.93 10.00
N MET A 140 -4.60 -13.61 8.86
CA MET A 140 -3.87 -13.28 7.64
C MET A 140 -4.38 -11.98 7.02
N VAL A 141 -5.70 -11.73 7.04
CA VAL A 141 -6.32 -10.47 6.60
C VAL A 141 -5.87 -9.30 7.47
N GLU A 142 -5.82 -9.43 8.80
CA GLU A 142 -5.32 -8.37 9.68
C GLU A 142 -3.86 -8.01 9.39
N ASN A 143 -3.01 -9.02 9.16
CA ASN A 143 -1.59 -8.78 8.85
C ASN A 143 -1.37 -8.22 7.44
N VAL A 144 -2.20 -8.60 6.46
CA VAL A 144 -2.21 -8.01 5.11
C VAL A 144 -2.70 -6.56 5.15
N THR A 145 -3.70 -6.26 5.98
CA THR A 145 -4.20 -4.90 6.23
C THR A 145 -3.09 -4.01 6.78
N ILE A 146 -2.37 -4.48 7.80
CA ILE A 146 -1.22 -3.77 8.39
C ILE A 146 -0.10 -3.55 7.35
N PHE A 147 0.16 -4.52 6.47
CA PHE A 147 1.16 -4.37 5.41
C PHE A 147 0.77 -3.31 4.37
N PHE A 148 -0.49 -3.29 3.93
CA PHE A 148 -0.99 -2.27 3.02
C PHE A 148 -1.03 -0.90 3.68
N ASP A 149 -1.48 -0.81 4.94
CA ASP A 149 -1.49 0.42 5.72
C ASP A 149 -0.08 0.99 5.85
N ILE A 150 0.93 0.17 6.12
CA ILE A 150 2.31 0.67 6.27
C ILE A 150 2.94 1.02 4.91
N GLN A 151 2.69 0.27 3.84
CA GLN A 151 3.08 0.68 2.48
C GLN A 151 2.40 2.00 2.08
N LEU A 152 1.15 2.19 2.46
CA LEU A 152 0.40 3.41 2.22
C LEU A 152 0.95 4.59 3.04
N ILE A 153 1.28 4.38 4.31
CA ILE A 153 1.94 5.37 5.20
C ILE A 153 3.28 5.80 4.61
N LEU A 154 4.12 4.84 4.22
CA LEU A 154 5.46 5.10 3.69
C LEU A 154 5.44 5.82 2.35
N ARG A 155 4.41 5.61 1.52
CA ARG A 155 4.29 6.26 0.21
C ARG A 155 3.53 7.59 0.22
N ASN A 156 2.63 7.81 1.19
CA ASN A 156 1.66 8.90 1.10
C ASN A 156 1.60 9.86 2.30
N GLY A 157 2.30 9.55 3.39
CA GLY A 157 2.33 10.37 4.61
C GLY A 157 1.23 10.02 5.61
N ARG A 158 1.50 10.28 6.90
CA ARG A 158 0.63 9.88 8.03
C ARG A 158 -0.74 10.57 8.05
N GLY A 159 -0.87 11.77 7.48
CA GLY A 159 -2.10 12.58 7.55
C GLY A 159 -3.29 11.96 6.81
N LEU A 160 -3.05 11.29 5.69
CA LEU A 160 -4.11 10.72 4.83
C LEU A 160 -4.67 9.39 5.31
N MET A 161 -4.04 8.75 6.30
CA MET A 161 -4.42 7.39 6.71
C MET A 161 -5.86 7.30 7.22
N LYS A 162 -6.30 8.28 8.02
CA LYS A 162 -7.67 8.30 8.55
C LYS A 162 -8.70 8.39 7.43
N HIS A 163 -8.47 9.29 6.47
CA HIS A 163 -9.36 9.46 5.32
C HIS A 163 -9.36 8.23 4.42
N PHE A 164 -8.20 7.59 4.24
CA PHE A 164 -8.10 6.38 3.43
C PHE A 164 -8.78 5.18 4.08
N GLN A 165 -8.63 4.97 5.39
CA GLN A 165 -9.31 3.88 6.11
C GLN A 165 -10.84 4.03 6.00
N ASN A 166 -11.37 5.25 6.17
CA ASN A 166 -12.79 5.53 5.99
C ASN A 166 -13.23 5.29 4.53
N PHE A 167 -12.43 5.72 3.55
CA PHE A 167 -12.69 5.45 2.14
C PHE A 167 -12.77 3.95 1.87
N VAL A 168 -11.79 3.18 2.35
CA VAL A 168 -11.75 1.73 2.18
C VAL A 168 -12.98 1.06 2.80
N GLN A 169 -13.38 1.45 4.02
CA GLN A 169 -14.60 0.95 4.67
C GLN A 169 -15.87 1.27 3.85
N SER A 170 -15.95 2.46 3.24
CA SER A 170 -17.10 2.85 2.40
C SER A 170 -17.24 2.04 1.11
N GLN A 171 -16.20 1.32 0.69
CA GLN A 171 -16.25 0.44 -0.48
C GLN A 171 -16.72 -0.98 -0.13
N GLU A 172 -16.83 -1.33 1.16
CA GLU A 172 -17.22 -2.66 1.63
C GLU A 172 -18.73 -2.80 1.94
N THR A 173 -19.43 -1.68 2.06
CA THR A 173 -20.89 -1.57 2.27
C THR A 173 -21.62 -1.38 0.96
#